data_AF-A0A928GD65-F1
#
_entry.id   AF-A0A928GD65-F1
#
_cell.length_a   1.000
_cell.length_b   1.000
_cell.length_c   1.000
_cell.angle_alpha   90.00
_cell.angle_beta   90.00
_cell.angle_gamma   90.00
#
_symmetry.space_group_name_H-M   'P 1'
#
loop_
_entity.id
_entity.type
_entity.pdbx_description
1 polymer ?
#
loop_
_entity_poly.entity_id
_entity_poly.type
_entity_poly.pdbx_seq_one_letter_code
_entity_poly.pdbx_strand_id
1 'polypeptide(L)'
;MGKIKDIFSGPHRKFAWYVVISTTLLIVLWFVGPGNTFIHWGKSALEVRRQEKVIEKYERENAELDRRIEMISTDRDTLEKFAREQYNFAVPGEDVYLVE
;
A
#
# COMPACT_ATOMS: atom_id res chain seq x y z
N MET A 1 2.42 -41.71 -29.65
CA MET A 1 1.10 -41.19 -29.23
C MET A 1 0.03 -42.27 -28.97
N GLY A 2 0.15 -43.52 -29.48
CA GLY A 2 -0.89 -44.56 -29.28
C GLY A 2 -1.04 -45.10 -27.85
N LYS A 3 0.07 -45.34 -27.15
CA LYS A 3 0.06 -45.94 -25.79
C LYS A 3 -0.65 -45.10 -24.72
N ILE A 4 -0.63 -43.77 -24.84
CA ILE A 4 -1.32 -42.87 -23.90
C ILE A 4 -2.84 -42.94 -24.12
N LYS A 5 -3.29 -43.07 -25.37
CA LYS A 5 -4.72 -43.23 -25.67
C LYS A 5 -5.26 -44.57 -25.17
N ASP A 6 -4.50 -45.65 -25.29
CA ASP A 6 -4.91 -46.98 -24.81
C ASP A 6 -5.13 -47.04 -23.29
N ILE A 7 -4.34 -46.29 -22.51
CA ILE A 7 -4.52 -46.18 -21.05
C ILE A 7 -5.86 -45.49 -20.72
N PHE A 8 -6.32 -44.56 -21.57
CA PHE A 8 -7.58 -43.85 -21.41
C PHE A 8 -8.79 -44.57 -22.04
N SER A 9 -8.60 -45.46 -23.02
CA SER A 9 -9.68 -46.21 -23.67
C SER A 9 -9.82 -47.66 -23.20
N GLY A 10 -8.87 -48.18 -22.41
CA GLY A 10 -8.90 -49.53 -21.86
C GLY A 10 -9.81 -49.74 -20.63
N PRO A 11 -9.91 -50.98 -20.11
CA PRO A 11 -10.79 -51.34 -18.99
C PRO A 11 -10.51 -50.58 -17.68
N HIS A 12 -9.31 -50.01 -17.53
CA HIS A 12 -8.90 -49.20 -16.37
C HIS A 12 -9.11 -47.69 -16.55
N ARG A 13 -9.90 -47.25 -17.53
CA ARG A 13 -10.21 -45.83 -17.81
C ARG A 13 -10.59 -45.03 -16.56
N LYS A 14 -11.38 -45.61 -15.65
CA LYS A 14 -11.79 -44.92 -14.41
C LYS A 14 -10.59 -44.58 -13.54
N PHE A 15 -9.62 -45.49 -13.41
CA PHE A 15 -8.39 -45.27 -12.64
C PHE A 15 -7.53 -44.16 -13.27
N ALA A 16 -7.37 -44.15 -14.59
CA ALA A 16 -6.64 -43.09 -15.30
C ALA A 16 -7.29 -41.70 -15.08
N TRP A 17 -8.62 -41.61 -15.13
CA TRP A 17 -9.34 -40.39 -14.81
C TRP A 17 -9.19 -39.96 -13.35
N TYR A 18 -9.23 -40.90 -12.40
CA TYR A 18 -8.98 -40.61 -10.99
C TYR A 18 -7.59 -40.03 -10.76
N VAL A 19 -6.55 -40.58 -11.40
CA VAL A 19 -5.17 -40.08 -11.30
C VAL A 19 -5.04 -38.69 -11.91
N VAL A 20 -5.68 -38.42 -13.05
CA VAL A 20 -5.66 -37.07 -13.64
C VAL A 20 -6.40 -36.07 -12.75
N ILE A 21 -7.57 -36.44 -12.24
CA ILE A 21 -8.34 -35.57 -11.35
C ILE A 21 -7.54 -35.29 -10.08
N SER A 22 -6.97 -36.30 -9.43
CA SER A 22 -6.18 -36.12 -8.21
C SER A 22 -4.94 -35.27 -8.45
N THR A 23 -4.23 -35.49 -9.56
CA THR A 23 -3.04 -34.71 -9.92
C THR A 23 -3.41 -33.25 -10.21
N THR A 24 -4.51 -33.02 -10.91
CA THR A 24 -5.00 -31.67 -11.20
C THR A 24 -5.40 -30.96 -9.90
N LEU A 25 -6.08 -31.65 -8.99
CA LEU A 25 -6.50 -31.11 -7.70
C LEU A 25 -5.28 -30.75 -6.84
N LEU A 26 -4.24 -31.59 -6.82
CA LEU A 26 -2.98 -31.30 -6.11
C LEU A 26 -2.25 -30.09 -6.70
N ILE A 27 -2.22 -29.96 -8.03
CA ILE A 27 -1.64 -28.77 -8.69
C ILE A 27 -2.41 -27.52 -8.31
N VAL A 28 -3.75 -27.55 -8.36
CA VAL A 28 -4.60 -26.42 -7.95
C VAL A 28 -4.38 -26.07 -6.48
N LEU A 29 -4.35 -27.05 -5.58
CA LEU A 29 -4.06 -26.83 -4.16
C LEU A 29 -2.66 -26.28 -3.92
N TRP A 30 -1.68 -26.65 -4.74
CA TRP A 30 -0.33 -26.09 -4.66
C TRP A 30 -0.28 -24.63 -5.14
N PHE A 31 -1.07 -24.27 -6.16
CA PHE A 31 -1.23 -22.88 -6.60
C PHE A 31 -2.04 -22.01 -5.62
N VAL A 32 -3.04 -22.60 -4.95
CA VAL A 32 -3.92 -21.91 -4.00
C VAL A 32 -3.36 -21.95 -2.56
N GLY A 33 -2.36 -22.80 -2.31
CA GLY A 33 -1.77 -23.00 -1.00
C GLY A 33 -1.12 -21.73 -0.44
N PRO A 34 -1.10 -21.59 0.91
CA PRO A 34 -0.77 -20.35 1.62
C PRO A 34 0.68 -19.84 1.44
N GLY A 35 1.51 -20.50 0.63
CA GLY A 35 2.91 -20.13 0.41
C GLY A 35 3.32 -19.84 -1.05
N ASN A 36 2.50 -20.17 -2.06
CA ASN A 36 2.92 -20.09 -3.48
C ASN A 36 2.10 -19.08 -4.29
N THR A 37 1.73 -17.99 -3.64
CA THR A 37 0.70 -17.10 -4.15
C THR A 37 1.31 -16.06 -5.10
N PHE A 38 1.33 -16.37 -6.40
CA PHE A 38 1.50 -15.35 -7.46
C PHE A 38 0.51 -14.18 -7.28
N ILE A 39 -0.68 -14.44 -6.71
CA ILE A 39 -1.67 -13.41 -6.34
C ILE A 39 -1.16 -12.49 -5.21
N HIS A 40 -0.35 -12.99 -4.27
CA HIS A 40 0.31 -12.15 -3.26
C HIS A 40 1.40 -11.31 -3.90
N TRP A 41 2.18 -11.83 -4.84
CA TRP A 41 3.20 -11.02 -5.53
C TRP A 41 2.59 -9.82 -6.28
N GLY A 42 1.46 -10.02 -6.97
CA GLY A 42 0.76 -8.92 -7.64
C GLY A 42 0.19 -7.87 -6.67
N LYS A 43 -0.41 -8.31 -5.56
CA LYS A 43 -0.95 -7.39 -4.54
C LYS A 43 0.17 -6.69 -3.75
N SER A 44 1.21 -7.41 -3.36
CA SER A 44 2.37 -6.89 -2.65
C SER A 44 3.13 -5.87 -3.48
N ALA A 45 3.26 -6.05 -4.81
CA ALA A 45 3.91 -5.05 -5.66
C ALA A 45 3.15 -3.72 -5.72
N LEU A 46 1.81 -3.76 -5.79
CA LEU A 46 0.98 -2.55 -5.76
C LEU A 46 1.00 -1.89 -4.38
N GLU A 47 0.96 -2.71 -3.32
CA GLU A 47 1.01 -2.25 -1.95
C GLU A 47 2.35 -1.58 -1.62
N VAL A 48 3.47 -2.15 -2.07
CA VAL A 48 4.82 -1.55 -1.92
C VAL A 48 4.89 -0.19 -2.63
N ARG A 49 4.39 -0.09 -3.87
CA ARG A 49 4.37 1.20 -4.59
C ARG A 49 3.50 2.25 -3.91
N ARG A 50 2.41 1.83 -3.26
CA ARG A 50 1.55 2.73 -2.50
C ARG A 50 2.26 3.21 -1.24
N GLN A 51 2.93 2.32 -0.53
CA GLN A 51 3.69 2.65 0.68
C GLN A 51 4.85 3.60 0.35
N GLU A 52 5.56 3.38 -0.75
CA GLU A 52 6.66 4.25 -1.19
C GLU A 52 6.19 5.68 -1.48
N LYS A 53 5.05 5.85 -2.16
CA LYS A 53 4.44 7.19 -2.36
C LYS A 53 4.02 7.87 -1.06
N VAL A 54 3.57 7.09 -0.08
CA VAL A 54 3.19 7.61 1.23
C VAL A 54 4.43 8.09 1.97
N ILE A 55 5.53 7.34 1.91
CA ILE A 55 6.83 7.74 2.49
C ILE A 55 7.31 9.05 1.84
N GLU A 56 7.32 9.13 0.51
CA GLU A 56 7.75 10.34 -0.21
C GLU A 56 6.91 11.57 0.17
N LYS A 57 5.59 11.39 0.36
CA LYS A 57 4.70 12.46 0.83
C LYS A 57 5.09 12.94 2.22
N TYR A 58 5.31 12.01 3.15
CA TYR A 58 5.69 12.36 4.52
C TYR A 58 7.07 13.01 4.59
N GLU A 59 8.05 12.56 3.80
CA GLU A 59 9.36 13.20 3.74
C GLU A 59 9.27 14.65 3.26
N ARG A 60 8.43 14.92 2.25
CA ARG A 60 8.17 16.30 1.77
C ARG A 60 7.48 17.16 2.82
N GLU A 61 6.48 16.61 3.51
CA GLU A 61 5.79 17.33 4.60
C GLU A 61 6.75 17.64 5.75
N ASN A 62 7.61 16.69 6.12
CA ASN A 62 8.61 16.92 7.17
C ASN A 62 9.59 18.02 6.77
N ALA A 63 10.11 17.99 5.54
CA ALA A 63 10.99 19.04 5.03
C ALA A 63 10.32 20.42 4.90
N GLU A 64 9.00 20.48 4.69
CA GLU A 64 8.26 21.74 4.73
C GLU A 64 8.09 22.24 6.17
N LEU A 65 7.73 21.36 7.11
CA LEU A 65 7.58 21.68 8.52
C LEU A 65 8.91 22.15 9.12
N ASP A 66 10.01 21.48 8.82
CA ASP A 66 11.35 21.87 9.27
C ASP A 66 11.71 23.28 8.79
N ARG A 67 11.41 23.61 7.53
CA ARG A 67 11.59 24.97 7.00
C ARG A 67 10.69 26.00 7.66
N ARG A 68 9.45 25.63 8.01
CA ARG A 68 8.55 26.52 8.77
C ARG A 68 9.08 26.78 10.17
N ILE A 69 9.58 25.73 10.84
CA ILE A 69 10.20 25.86 12.17
C ILE A 69 11.44 26.76 12.09
N GLU A 70 12.32 26.56 11.11
CA GLU A 70 13.50 27.40 10.91
C GLU A 70 13.12 28.87 10.68
N MET A 71 12.13 29.12 9.81
CA MET A 71 11.62 30.46 9.52
C MET A 71 11.06 31.16 10.77
N ILE A 72 10.26 30.45 11.57
CA ILE A 72 9.61 30.99 12.77
C ILE A 72 10.62 31.15 13.93
N SER A 73 11.62 30.28 14.02
CA SER A 73 12.60 30.30 15.12
C SER A 73 13.72 31.33 14.94
N THR A 74 14.02 31.71 13.70
CA THR A 74 15.15 32.60 13.38
C THR A 74 14.79 34.08 13.59
N ASP A 75 13.53 34.46 13.43
CA ASP A 75 13.11 35.86 13.47
C ASP A 75 11.80 36.07 14.27
N ARG A 76 11.85 37.04 15.19
CA ARG A 76 10.76 37.35 16.12
C ARG A 76 9.55 37.91 15.38
N ASP A 77 9.75 38.68 14.32
CA ASP A 77 8.67 39.29 13.56
C ASP A 77 7.90 38.22 12.78
N THR A 78 8.60 37.19 12.29
CA THR A 78 7.97 36.03 11.62
C THR A 78 7.17 35.17 12.59
N LEU A 79 7.65 34.98 13.83
CA LEU A 79 6.89 34.31 14.88
C LEU A 79 5.61 35.07 15.25
N GLU A 80 5.69 36.39 15.43
CA GLU A 80 4.53 37.21 15.75
C GLU A 80 3.49 37.17 14.62
N LYS A 81 3.94 37.29 13.37
CA LYS A 81 3.07 37.18 12.21
C LYS A 81 2.38 35.82 12.14
N PHE A 82 3.11 34.72 12.36
CA PHE A 82 2.54 33.37 12.39
C PHE A 82 1.51 33.21 13.51
N ALA A 83 1.80 33.73 14.70
CA ALA A 83 0.89 33.70 15.85
C ALA A 83 -0.41 34.48 15.58
N ARG A 84 -0.32 35.66 14.96
CA ARG A 84 -1.47 36.48 14.60
C ARG A 84 -2.30 35.84 13.47
N GLU A 85 -1.66 35.35 12.41
CA GLU A 85 -2.38 34.81 11.23
C GLU A 85 -2.98 33.42 11.46
N GLN A 86 -2.26 32.51 12.12
CA GLN A 86 -2.73 31.12 12.30
C GLN A 86 -3.60 30.93 13.54
N TYR A 87 -3.34 31.70 14.59
CA TYR A 87 -3.99 31.50 15.89
C TYR A 87 -4.77 32.71 16.39
N ASN A 88 -4.85 33.79 15.60
CA ASN A 88 -5.54 35.03 15.96
C ASN A 88 -5.08 35.59 17.32
N PHE A 89 -3.80 35.41 17.66
CA PHE A 89 -3.26 35.92 18.91
C PHE A 89 -3.33 37.46 18.94
N ALA A 90 -3.82 37.99 20.05
CA ALA A 90 -3.90 39.43 20.33
C ALA A 90 -3.03 39.76 21.55
N VAL A 91 -2.41 40.93 21.55
CA VAL A 91 -1.74 41.46 22.74
C VAL A 91 -2.81 41.90 23.75
N PRO A 92 -2.58 41.80 25.08
CA PRO A 92 -3.54 42.31 26.07
C PRO A 92 -3.88 43.79 25.81
N GLY A 93 -5.14 44.05 25.44
CA GLY A 93 -5.63 45.39 25.07
C GLY A 93 -5.87 45.64 23.56
N GLU A 94 -5.58 44.66 22.69
CA GLU A 94 -6.01 44.67 21.28
C GLU A 94 -7.31 43.87 21.09
N ASP A 95 -8.22 44.39 20.26
CA ASP A 95 -9.42 43.69 19.79
C ASP A 95 -9.19 43.10 18.39
N VAL A 96 -9.41 41.79 18.22
CA VAL A 96 -9.28 41.09 16.94
C VAL A 96 -10.66 40.92 16.31
N TYR A 97 -10.84 41.44 15.09
CA TYR A 97 -12.09 41.34 14.34
C TYR A 97 -11.95 40.30 13.23
N LEU A 98 -12.79 39.26 13.26
CA LEU A 98 -12.95 38.30 12.17
C LEU A 98 -14.04 38.82 11.24
N VAL A 99 -13.72 39.04 9.96
CA VAL A 99 -14.67 39.50 8.95
C VAL A 99 -14.98 38.32 8.05
N GLU A 100 -16.26 37.89 8.01
CA GLU A 100 -16.79 36.90 7.04
C GLU A 100 -17.11 37.53 5.68
#